data_AF-M3XS13-F1
#
_entry.id   AF-M3XS13-F1
#
_cell.length_a   1.000
_cell.length_b   1.000
_cell.length_c   1.000
_cell.angle_alpha   90.00
_cell.angle_beta   90.00
_cell.angle_gamma   90.00
#
_symmetry.space_group_name_H-M   'P 1'
#
loop_
_entity.id
_entity.type
_entity.pdbx_description
1 polymer ?
#
loop_
_entity_poly.entity_id
_entity_poly.type
_entity_poly.pdbx_seq_one_letter_code
_entity_poly.pdbx_strand_id
1 'polypeptide(L)'
;MFTGGMYESHQANVTMHDVDAESFEVLVDYCYTGRVSLSEANVQRLYAASDMLQLEYVREACASFLARRLDLANCTAILKFADAFDHHKLRSQAQSFIAHNFKQLSRMGSVREESLADLSLAQLLAVLRLDSLDIESERTVCHVAVQWLEAAPKERGPSAVEVFKCVRWTHFRDEDQDYLEGLLTKPIVKKYCLDLIEGALQMRYGDKLCKSLVPKPDNSISSVVPTAENPPQRLGMCAKEMVVFFGHPRDPFLCYDPYSGDIYTMPSPLTSLAHTKTITSSAVCVSPDHDIYLAAQPRKDLWVYKPAQNSWQQLADRLLCREGMDVAYLNGYIYILGGRDPITGVKLKEVECYSVQRNQWALVAPVPHSFYSFELIVVQNYLYAVNSKRMLYYDPSHNTWLNCASLKRSDFQEACVFNDEIYCICDIPVMKVYNPARGEWRRISNIPLDSETHNYQIVNHGQKLLLITSTTPQWKKNRVTVYEYDTREDQWINIGTMLGLLQFDSGFICLCARVYPSCLEPGQSFITEEDDARRYGQPDHITERTWPLDGPWVVFGKEVSI
;
A
#
# COMPACT_ATOMS: atom_id res chain seq x y z
N MET A 1 11.25 46.04 14.15
CA MET A 1 11.62 46.21 15.57
C MET A 1 12.81 47.15 15.70
N PHE A 2 14.00 46.76 15.23
CA PHE A 2 15.24 47.51 15.52
C PHE A 2 15.50 48.74 14.64
N THR A 3 14.88 48.84 13.46
CA THR A 3 15.13 49.94 12.50
C THR A 3 13.92 50.86 12.30
N GLY A 4 12.81 50.61 13.01
CA GLY A 4 11.51 51.26 12.77
C GLY A 4 11.11 52.36 13.77
N GLY A 5 12.02 52.80 14.65
CA GLY A 5 11.71 53.83 15.66
C GLY A 5 10.80 53.36 16.80
N MET A 6 10.67 52.06 17.00
CA MET A 6 9.91 51.46 18.11
C MET A 6 10.67 51.63 19.45
N TYR A 7 10.02 51.41 20.59
CA TYR A 7 10.66 51.58 21.91
C TYR A 7 11.93 50.71 22.04
N GLU A 8 11.90 49.52 21.46
CA GLU A 8 12.98 48.54 21.42
C GLU A 8 14.21 49.04 20.65
N SER A 9 14.07 49.97 19.70
CA SER A 9 15.22 50.49 18.93
C SER A 9 16.15 51.38 19.77
N HIS A 10 15.71 51.80 20.95
CA HIS A 10 16.49 52.63 21.89
C HIS A 10 16.99 51.83 23.10
N GLN A 11 16.69 50.53 23.18
CA GLN A 11 17.12 49.66 24.27
C GLN A 11 18.44 48.97 23.94
N ALA A 12 19.31 48.82 24.95
CA ALA A 12 20.56 48.06 24.82
C ALA A 12 20.33 46.54 24.84
N ASN A 13 19.24 46.10 25.47
CA ASN A 13 18.84 44.70 25.59
C ASN A 13 17.33 44.57 25.35
N VAL A 14 16.93 43.62 24.52
CA VAL A 14 15.53 43.30 24.24
C VAL A 14 15.28 41.86 24.67
N THR A 15 14.30 41.64 25.53
CA THR A 15 13.92 40.29 25.98
C THR A 15 12.91 39.72 25.00
N MET A 16 13.25 38.62 24.34
CA MET A 16 12.33 37.89 23.47
C MET A 16 11.52 36.92 24.34
N HIS A 17 10.20 37.06 24.32
CA HIS A 17 9.27 36.15 25.00
C HIS A 17 8.82 35.03 24.05
N ASP A 18 8.38 33.91 24.60
CA ASP A 18 7.79 32.77 23.88
C ASP A 18 8.69 32.08 22.84
N VAL A 19 9.99 32.37 22.87
CA VAL A 19 11.03 31.66 22.10
C VAL A 19 12.15 31.24 23.04
N ASP A 20 12.49 29.96 23.03
CA ASP A 20 13.61 29.47 23.82
C ASP A 20 14.96 29.88 23.20
N ALA A 21 15.97 30.07 24.06
CA ALA A 21 17.26 30.59 23.65
C ALA A 21 17.96 29.71 22.60
N GLU A 22 17.86 28.38 22.72
CA GLU A 22 18.47 27.44 21.79
C GLU A 22 17.85 27.55 20.39
N SER A 23 16.51 27.59 20.29
CA SER A 23 15.83 27.79 19.02
C SER A 23 16.18 29.14 18.41
N PHE A 24 16.24 30.21 19.22
CA PHE A 24 16.59 31.54 18.72
C PHE A 24 18.01 31.59 18.16
N GLU A 25 18.98 30.98 18.84
CA GLU A 25 20.36 30.84 18.38
C GLU A 25 20.42 30.15 17.01
N VAL A 26 19.73 29.02 16.85
CA VAL A 26 19.66 28.29 15.57
C VAL A 26 19.04 29.15 14.46
N LEU A 27 18.02 29.95 14.76
CA LEU A 27 17.40 30.85 13.78
C LEU A 27 18.32 32.01 13.39
N VAL A 28 19.08 32.56 14.34
CA VAL A 28 20.09 33.60 14.05
C VAL A 28 21.20 33.01 13.17
N ASP A 29 21.73 31.84 13.53
CA ASP A 29 22.72 31.14 12.71
C ASP A 29 22.20 30.85 11.31
N TYR A 30 20.93 30.45 11.18
CA TYR A 30 20.29 30.28 9.89
C TYR A 30 20.24 31.59 9.08
N CYS A 31 19.90 32.73 9.70
CA CYS A 31 19.87 34.03 9.02
C CYS A 31 21.24 34.43 8.45
N TYR A 32 22.35 34.02 9.07
CA TYR A 32 23.70 34.30 8.58
C TYR A 32 24.27 33.23 7.63
N THR A 33 23.90 31.96 7.81
CA THR A 33 24.52 30.82 7.09
C THR A 33 23.64 30.21 6.00
N GLY A 34 22.33 30.45 6.03
CA GLY A 34 21.34 29.78 5.20
C GLY A 34 21.15 28.30 5.50
N ARG A 35 21.68 27.79 6.62
CA ARG A 35 21.60 26.36 6.99
C ARG A 35 20.88 26.20 8.33
N VAL A 36 20.05 25.18 8.43
CA VAL A 36 19.31 24.84 9.66
C VAL A 36 19.48 23.36 9.99
N SER A 37 19.80 23.07 11.25
CA SER A 37 19.99 21.71 11.74
C SER A 37 18.76 21.25 12.52
N LEU A 38 18.04 20.27 11.97
CA LEU A 38 16.80 19.74 12.55
C LEU A 38 17.02 18.40 13.26
N SER A 39 16.41 18.25 14.42
CA SER A 39 16.42 17.05 15.26
C SER A 39 15.06 16.84 15.90
N GLU A 40 14.79 15.64 16.41
CA GLU A 40 13.54 15.34 17.12
C GLU A 40 13.36 16.19 18.40
N ALA A 41 14.48 16.61 19.03
CA ALA A 41 14.46 17.40 20.27
C ALA A 41 14.23 18.90 20.08
N ASN A 42 14.51 19.45 18.89
CA ASN A 42 14.37 20.88 18.61
C ASN A 42 13.25 21.22 17.61
N VAL A 43 12.81 20.30 16.76
CA VAL A 43 11.96 20.62 15.59
C VAL A 43 10.65 21.32 15.96
N GLN A 44 9.97 20.92 17.05
CA GLN A 44 8.69 21.53 17.44
C GLN A 44 8.88 22.95 17.98
N ARG A 45 9.89 23.16 18.84
CA ARG A 45 10.24 24.48 19.39
C ARG A 45 10.72 25.43 18.29
N LEU A 46 11.57 24.93 17.41
CA LEU A 46 12.08 25.68 16.28
C LEU A 46 10.98 26.03 15.28
N TYR A 47 10.04 25.11 15.04
CA TYR A 47 8.85 25.39 14.24
C TYR A 47 8.07 26.56 14.85
N ALA A 48 7.72 26.49 16.14
CA ALA A 48 6.96 27.52 16.83
C ALA A 48 7.65 28.89 16.77
N ALA A 49 8.96 28.92 17.03
CA ALA A 49 9.78 30.12 16.93
C ALA A 49 9.84 30.67 15.48
N SER A 50 9.99 29.79 14.49
CA SER A 50 10.03 30.18 13.07
C SER A 50 8.68 30.70 12.58
N ASP A 51 7.57 30.18 13.09
CA ASP A 51 6.21 30.65 12.77
C ASP A 51 5.98 32.05 13.37
N MET A 52 6.30 32.23 14.65
CA MET A 52 6.23 33.52 15.34
C MET A 52 7.08 34.59 14.66
N LEU A 53 8.30 34.24 14.25
CA LEU A 53 9.25 35.15 13.59
C LEU A 53 9.06 35.23 12.07
N GLN A 54 8.06 34.53 11.52
CA GLN A 54 7.72 34.52 10.09
C GLN A 54 8.86 34.05 9.17
N LEU A 55 9.67 33.11 9.65
CA LEU A 55 10.73 32.44 8.88
C LEU A 55 10.16 31.22 8.14
N GLU A 56 9.44 31.50 7.06
CA GLU A 56 8.60 30.53 6.34
C GLU A 56 9.37 29.31 5.81
N TYR A 57 10.61 29.49 5.34
CA TYR A 57 11.44 28.37 4.89
C TYR A 57 11.80 27.40 6.02
N VAL A 58 12.11 27.93 7.21
CA VAL A 58 12.43 27.09 8.38
C VAL A 58 11.16 26.39 8.88
N ARG A 59 10.02 27.09 8.87
CA ARG A 59 8.70 26.54 9.19
C ARG A 59 8.36 25.33 8.31
N GLU A 60 8.48 25.48 6.98
CA GLU A 60 8.22 24.40 6.02
C GLU A 60 9.25 23.26 6.11
N ALA A 61 10.52 23.57 6.40
CA ALA A 61 11.55 22.56 6.63
C ALA A 61 11.25 21.71 7.88
N CYS A 62 10.80 22.34 8.97
CA CYS A 62 10.38 21.68 10.20
C CYS A 62 9.12 20.82 9.97
N ALA A 63 8.09 21.35 9.30
CA ALA A 63 6.91 20.56 8.93
C ALA A 63 7.26 19.36 8.07
N SER A 64 8.13 19.56 7.08
CA SER A 64 8.61 18.47 6.23
C SER A 64 9.41 17.43 7.02
N PHE A 65 10.13 17.84 8.07
CA PHE A 65 10.84 16.91 8.97
C PHE A 65 9.86 16.08 9.80
N LEU A 66 8.82 16.71 10.37
CA LEU A 66 7.76 16.03 11.12
C LEU A 66 6.99 15.04 10.23
N ALA A 67 6.57 15.47 9.04
CA ALA A 67 5.86 14.63 8.09
C ALA A 67 6.66 13.39 7.67
N ARG A 68 7.98 13.54 7.48
CA ARG A 68 8.89 12.44 7.11
C ARG A 68 9.06 11.40 8.22
N ARG A 69 8.76 11.73 9.47
CA ARG A 69 8.90 10.84 10.63
C ARG A 69 7.55 10.47 11.26
N LEU A 70 6.46 10.62 10.52
CA LEU A 70 5.14 10.15 10.95
C LEU A 70 5.19 8.65 11.20
N ASP A 71 4.73 8.25 12.38
CA ASP A 71 4.60 6.86 12.78
C ASP A 71 3.36 6.65 13.66
N LEU A 72 3.10 5.38 14.02
CA LEU A 72 1.96 5.01 14.87
C LEU A 72 2.04 5.58 16.30
N ALA A 73 3.20 6.03 16.76
CA ALA A 73 3.39 6.58 18.10
C ALA A 73 3.13 8.09 18.15
N ASN A 74 3.46 8.83 17.10
CA ASN A 74 3.44 10.29 17.10
C ASN A 74 2.34 10.90 16.21
N CYS A 75 1.61 10.12 15.41
CA CYS A 75 0.69 10.67 14.41
C CYS A 75 -0.42 11.55 15.02
N THR A 76 -0.89 11.23 16.22
CA THR A 76 -1.93 12.01 16.92
C THR A 76 -1.35 13.31 17.49
N ALA A 77 -0.14 13.29 18.08
CA ALA A 77 0.55 14.51 18.48
C ALA A 77 0.88 15.41 17.29
N ILE A 78 1.36 14.86 16.17
CA ILE A 78 1.64 15.64 14.97
C ILE A 78 0.36 16.23 14.38
N LEU A 79 -0.77 15.51 14.41
CA LEU A 79 -2.07 16.06 14.02
C LEU A 79 -2.46 17.25 14.91
N LYS A 80 -2.36 17.09 16.24
CA LYS A 80 -2.64 18.17 17.20
C LYS A 80 -1.74 19.38 16.98
N PHE A 81 -0.46 19.13 16.74
CA PHE A 81 0.53 20.16 16.45
C PHE A 81 0.18 20.90 15.16
N ALA A 82 -0.12 20.20 14.08
CA ALA A 82 -0.52 20.79 12.81
C ALA A 82 -1.82 21.60 12.92
N ASP A 83 -2.75 21.20 13.80
CA ASP A 83 -3.94 21.98 14.09
C ASP A 83 -3.64 23.25 14.88
N ALA A 84 -2.79 23.17 15.90
CA ALA A 84 -2.43 24.30 16.74
C ALA A 84 -1.75 25.44 15.95
N PHE A 85 -1.00 25.11 14.90
CA PHE A 85 -0.32 26.08 14.02
C PHE A 85 -1.00 26.29 12.67
N ASP A 86 -2.24 25.81 12.50
CA ASP A 86 -2.99 25.89 11.25
C ASP A 86 -2.25 25.41 9.98
N HIS A 87 -1.35 24.44 10.13
CA HIS A 87 -0.58 23.91 9.03
C HIS A 87 -1.36 22.84 8.24
N HIS A 88 -2.12 23.29 7.24
CA HIS A 88 -2.99 22.43 6.42
C HIS A 88 -2.31 21.22 5.77
N LYS A 89 -1.10 21.41 5.19
CA LYS A 89 -0.35 20.32 4.54
C LYS A 89 0.06 19.23 5.53
N LEU A 90 0.65 19.60 6.67
CA LEU A 90 1.06 18.66 7.71
C LEU A 90 -0.16 17.96 8.32
N ARG A 91 -1.26 18.69 8.53
CA ARG A 91 -2.55 18.15 8.99
C ARG A 91 -3.08 17.08 8.06
N SER A 92 -3.12 17.36 6.76
CA SER A 92 -3.57 16.41 5.73
C SER A 92 -2.68 15.15 5.69
N GLN A 93 -1.37 15.32 5.82
CA GLN A 93 -0.42 14.19 5.87
C GLN A 93 -0.65 13.33 7.13
N ALA A 94 -0.83 13.94 8.29
CA ALA A 94 -1.13 13.22 9.53
C ALA A 94 -2.49 12.50 9.46
N GLN A 95 -3.52 13.15 8.92
CA GLN A 95 -4.84 12.54 8.70
C GLN A 95 -4.78 11.37 7.72
N SER A 96 -4.06 11.51 6.60
CA SER A 96 -3.88 10.42 5.63
C SER A 96 -3.13 9.24 6.25
N PHE A 97 -2.12 9.50 7.09
CA PHE A 97 -1.40 8.46 7.82
C PHE A 97 -2.30 7.74 8.82
N ILE A 98 -3.10 8.49 9.60
CA ILE A 98 -4.08 7.92 10.53
C ILE A 98 -5.14 7.11 9.79
N ALA A 99 -5.63 7.59 8.64
CA ALA A 99 -6.64 6.90 7.84
C ALA A 99 -6.15 5.55 7.31
N HIS A 100 -4.92 5.50 6.80
CA HIS A 100 -4.29 4.28 6.32
C HIS A 100 -4.02 3.27 7.46
N ASN A 101 -3.62 3.76 8.63
CA ASN A 101 -3.27 2.92 9.79
C ASN A 101 -4.43 2.76 10.81
N PHE A 102 -5.66 3.15 10.44
CA PHE A 102 -6.76 3.32 11.39
C PHE A 102 -7.09 2.02 12.14
N LYS A 103 -7.08 0.89 11.43
CA LYS A 103 -7.30 -0.45 12.01
C LYS A 103 -6.31 -0.77 13.11
N GLN A 104 -5.01 -0.48 12.92
CA GLN A 104 -3.98 -0.73 13.93
C GLN A 104 -4.15 0.21 15.12
N LEU A 105 -4.32 1.52 14.85
CA LEU A 105 -4.52 2.54 15.88
C LEU A 105 -5.74 2.26 16.76
N SER A 106 -6.82 1.72 16.18
CA SER A 106 -8.03 1.34 16.94
C SER A 106 -7.80 0.25 18.00
N ARG A 107 -6.80 -0.61 17.79
CA ARG A 107 -6.47 -1.72 18.70
C ARG A 107 -5.48 -1.32 19.79
N MET A 108 -4.75 -0.21 19.61
CA MET A 108 -3.65 0.21 20.47
C MET A 108 -4.07 1.10 21.65
N GLY A 109 -5.34 1.51 21.72
CA GLY A 109 -5.85 2.54 22.65
C GLY A 109 -5.66 2.28 24.15
N SER A 110 -5.19 1.10 24.57
CA SER A 110 -4.93 0.76 25.97
C SER A 110 -3.43 0.65 26.35
N VAL A 111 -2.51 0.76 25.40
CA VAL A 111 -1.08 0.41 25.61
C VAL A 111 -0.13 1.62 25.54
N ARG A 112 -0.56 2.79 25.06
CA ARG A 112 0.32 3.96 24.82
C ARG A 112 -0.19 5.25 25.46
N GLU A 113 0.74 6.16 25.75
CA GLU A 113 0.49 7.51 26.27
C GLU A 113 -0.27 8.41 25.27
N GLU A 114 -0.12 8.15 23.97
CA GLU A 114 -0.82 8.88 22.91
C GLU A 114 -1.72 7.94 22.10
N SER A 115 -3.00 8.28 22.03
CA SER A 115 -4.06 7.48 21.42
C SER A 115 -5.05 8.37 20.66
N LEU A 116 -5.92 7.75 19.86
CA LEU A 116 -7.05 8.46 19.25
C LEU A 116 -8.00 9.05 20.32
N ALA A 117 -7.98 8.53 21.55
CA ALA A 117 -8.77 9.05 22.66
C ALA A 117 -8.29 10.44 23.14
N ASP A 118 -7.06 10.85 22.81
CA ASP A 118 -6.51 12.13 23.24
C ASP A 118 -6.86 13.29 22.29
N LEU A 119 -7.48 12.99 21.14
CA LEU A 119 -7.91 14.02 20.19
C LEU A 119 -9.04 14.88 20.76
N SER A 120 -9.09 16.15 20.37
CA SER A 120 -10.27 16.99 20.62
C SER A 120 -11.47 16.50 19.81
N LEU A 121 -12.68 16.95 20.15
CA LEU A 121 -13.89 16.60 19.38
C LEU A 121 -13.74 16.95 17.90
N ALA A 122 -13.28 18.16 17.58
CA ALA A 122 -13.11 18.62 16.20
C ALA A 122 -12.11 17.74 15.42
N GLN A 123 -10.99 17.39 16.06
CA GLN A 123 -9.98 16.50 15.49
C GLN A 123 -10.50 15.10 15.23
N LEU A 124 -11.20 14.52 16.21
CA LEU A 124 -11.78 13.20 16.07
C LEU A 124 -12.81 13.18 14.93
N LEU A 125 -13.72 14.16 14.88
CA LEU A 125 -14.72 14.25 13.82
C LEU A 125 -14.05 14.38 12.44
N ALA A 126 -12.97 15.16 12.33
CA ALA A 126 -12.22 15.30 11.08
C ALA A 126 -11.64 13.96 10.60
N VAL A 127 -11.17 13.10 11.51
CA VAL A 127 -10.68 11.75 11.18
C VAL A 127 -11.82 10.77 10.88
N LEU A 128 -12.84 10.68 11.75
CA LEU A 128 -13.92 9.70 11.61
C LEU A 128 -14.80 9.95 10.36
N ARG A 129 -14.76 11.14 9.78
CA ARG A 129 -15.49 11.48 8.55
C ARG A 129 -14.77 11.07 7.26
N LEU A 130 -13.48 10.73 7.31
CA LEU A 130 -12.69 10.44 6.12
C LEU A 130 -13.22 9.22 5.34
N ASP A 131 -13.47 9.37 4.04
CA ASP A 131 -13.77 8.23 3.16
C ASP A 131 -12.59 7.28 3.02
N SER A 132 -11.37 7.82 3.15
CA SER A 132 -10.11 7.11 2.98
C SER A 132 -9.71 6.21 4.16
N LEU A 133 -10.55 6.06 5.19
CA LEU A 133 -10.25 5.13 6.30
C LEU A 133 -10.08 3.70 5.76
N ASP A 134 -8.94 3.08 6.04
CA ASP A 134 -8.70 1.69 5.71
C ASP A 134 -9.20 0.77 6.84
N ILE A 135 -10.48 0.43 6.74
CA ILE A 135 -11.17 -0.48 7.66
C ILE A 135 -12.02 -1.49 6.88
N GLU A 136 -12.17 -2.69 7.41
CA GLU A 136 -13.01 -3.74 6.81
C GLU A 136 -14.50 -3.59 7.16
N SER A 137 -14.80 -2.93 8.30
CA SER A 137 -16.17 -2.71 8.79
C SER A 137 -16.26 -1.42 9.60
N GLU A 138 -17.42 -0.75 9.49
CA GLU A 138 -17.82 0.42 10.29
C GLU A 138 -17.87 0.14 11.80
N ARG A 139 -17.89 -1.15 12.19
CA ARG A 139 -17.64 -1.57 13.57
C ARG A 139 -16.38 -0.91 14.15
N THR A 140 -15.33 -0.76 13.34
CA THR A 140 -14.07 -0.15 13.78
C THR A 140 -14.23 1.34 14.11
N VAL A 141 -14.95 2.10 13.28
CA VAL A 141 -15.25 3.53 13.52
C VAL A 141 -16.09 3.67 14.79
N CYS A 142 -17.12 2.84 14.90
CA CYS A 142 -18.01 2.81 16.07
C CYS A 142 -17.25 2.46 17.36
N HIS A 143 -16.32 1.51 17.29
CA HIS A 143 -15.47 1.13 18.41
C HIS A 143 -14.61 2.30 18.90
N VAL A 144 -13.93 3.00 17.97
CA VAL A 144 -13.10 4.17 18.29
C VAL A 144 -13.95 5.32 18.86
N ALA A 145 -15.14 5.56 18.29
CA ALA A 145 -16.09 6.55 18.81
C ALA A 145 -16.46 6.26 20.27
N VAL A 146 -16.77 5.00 20.58
CA VAL A 146 -17.11 4.58 21.93
C VAL A 146 -15.92 4.70 22.88
N GLN A 147 -14.72 4.26 22.47
CA GLN A 147 -13.50 4.40 23.27
C GLN A 147 -13.22 5.87 23.62
N TRP A 148 -13.34 6.77 22.65
CA TRP A 148 -13.14 8.20 22.88
C TRP A 148 -14.17 8.77 23.86
N LEU A 149 -15.44 8.38 23.76
CA LEU A 149 -16.49 8.79 24.68
C LEU A 149 -16.28 8.23 26.09
N GLU A 150 -15.83 6.97 26.21
CA GLU A 150 -15.58 6.28 27.47
C GLU A 150 -14.34 6.82 28.21
N ALA A 151 -13.39 7.45 27.52
CA ALA A 151 -12.20 8.04 28.13
C ALA A 151 -12.52 9.25 29.04
N ALA A 152 -13.56 10.03 28.73
CA ALA A 152 -14.05 11.10 29.62
C ALA A 152 -15.58 11.24 29.57
N PRO A 153 -16.35 10.29 30.16
CA PRO A 153 -17.79 10.15 29.94
C PRO A 153 -18.62 11.40 30.31
N LYS A 154 -18.19 12.13 31.35
CA LYS A 154 -18.90 13.30 31.84
C LYS A 154 -18.74 14.51 30.90
N GLU A 155 -17.54 14.71 30.37
CA GLU A 155 -17.19 15.83 29.51
C GLU A 155 -17.61 15.58 28.06
N ARG A 156 -17.41 14.34 27.58
CA ARG A 156 -17.60 13.96 26.18
C ARG A 156 -18.98 13.38 25.88
N GLY A 157 -19.70 12.91 26.89
CA GLY A 157 -21.06 12.35 26.75
C GLY A 157 -22.03 13.24 25.96
N PRO A 158 -22.12 14.57 26.22
CA PRO A 158 -22.97 15.48 25.45
C PRO A 158 -22.66 15.52 23.93
N SER A 159 -21.42 15.24 23.54
CA SER A 159 -20.98 15.21 22.13
C SER A 159 -21.24 13.86 21.44
N ALA A 160 -21.76 12.86 22.14
CA ALA A 160 -21.91 11.51 21.61
C ALA A 160 -22.75 11.47 20.32
N VAL A 161 -23.80 12.29 20.22
CA VAL A 161 -24.65 12.37 19.01
C VAL A 161 -23.84 12.78 17.78
N GLU A 162 -22.96 13.77 17.93
CA GLU A 162 -22.14 14.26 16.82
C GLU A 162 -21.08 13.24 16.39
N VAL A 163 -20.51 12.53 17.35
CA VAL A 163 -19.54 11.46 17.09
C VAL A 163 -20.22 10.29 16.35
N PHE A 164 -21.38 9.84 16.83
CA PHE A 164 -22.11 8.72 16.21
C PHE A 164 -22.73 9.04 14.85
N LYS A 165 -22.94 10.32 14.51
CA LYS A 165 -23.27 10.73 13.14
C LYS A 165 -22.16 10.43 12.12
N CYS A 166 -20.91 10.26 12.57
CA CYS A 166 -19.80 9.91 11.69
C CYS A 166 -19.77 8.41 11.33
N VAL A 167 -20.53 7.57 12.05
CA VAL A 167 -20.63 6.13 11.79
C VAL A 167 -21.62 5.89 10.65
N ARG A 168 -21.23 5.11 9.64
CA ARG A 168 -22.09 4.79 8.49
C ARG A 168 -22.93 3.55 8.79
N TRP A 169 -24.00 3.74 9.57
CA TRP A 169 -24.90 2.67 10.02
C TRP A 169 -25.45 1.79 8.89
N THR A 170 -25.55 2.31 7.67
CA THR A 170 -25.94 1.60 6.45
C THR A 170 -24.94 0.54 5.97
N HIS A 171 -23.72 0.49 6.51
CA HIS A 171 -22.64 -0.41 6.06
C HIS A 171 -22.19 -1.49 7.07
N PHE A 172 -22.80 -1.59 8.25
CA PHE A 172 -22.75 -2.81 9.10
C PHE A 172 -23.23 -4.04 8.32
N ARG A 173 -23.04 -5.26 8.78
CA ARG A 173 -23.55 -6.47 8.11
C ARG A 173 -24.40 -7.28 9.09
N ASP A 174 -25.12 -8.30 8.62
CA ASP A 174 -25.92 -9.16 9.51
C ASP A 174 -25.03 -9.83 10.58
N GLU A 175 -23.77 -10.11 10.25
CA GLU A 175 -22.73 -10.60 11.17
C GLU A 175 -22.38 -9.63 12.32
N ASP A 176 -22.70 -8.34 12.20
CA ASP A 176 -22.44 -7.35 13.24
C ASP A 176 -23.56 -7.25 14.29
N GLN A 177 -24.63 -8.06 14.19
CA GLN A 177 -25.80 -7.96 15.07
C GLN A 177 -25.42 -8.07 16.57
N ASP A 178 -24.62 -9.05 16.95
CA ASP A 178 -24.18 -9.25 18.34
C ASP A 178 -23.41 -8.03 18.88
N TYR A 179 -22.61 -7.40 18.02
CA TYR A 179 -21.88 -6.18 18.38
C TYR A 179 -22.83 -5.00 18.62
N LEU A 180 -23.85 -4.84 17.76
CA LEU A 180 -24.84 -3.78 17.86
C LEU A 180 -25.73 -3.95 19.11
N GLU A 181 -26.14 -5.17 19.43
CA GLU A 181 -26.86 -5.46 20.67
C GLU A 181 -26.02 -5.10 21.90
N GLY A 182 -24.75 -5.50 21.91
CA GLY A 182 -23.79 -5.10 22.96
C GLY A 182 -23.63 -3.59 23.07
N LEU A 183 -23.59 -2.87 21.94
CA LEU A 183 -23.47 -1.41 21.90
C LEU A 183 -24.66 -0.71 22.59
N LEU A 184 -25.89 -1.17 22.32
CA LEU A 184 -27.11 -0.62 22.93
C LEU A 184 -27.14 -0.82 24.46
N THR A 185 -26.42 -1.82 24.98
CA THR A 185 -26.32 -2.01 26.44
C THR A 185 -25.42 -1.01 27.15
N LYS A 186 -24.51 -0.32 26.43
CA LYS A 186 -23.51 0.56 27.02
C LYS A 186 -24.14 1.78 27.72
N PRO A 187 -23.69 2.15 28.94
CA PRO A 187 -24.28 3.27 29.70
C PRO A 187 -24.25 4.61 28.96
N ILE A 188 -23.17 4.90 28.22
CA ILE A 188 -23.01 6.14 27.49
C ILE A 188 -23.99 6.23 26.30
N VAL A 189 -24.23 5.10 25.64
CA VAL A 189 -25.21 5.00 24.54
C VAL A 189 -26.62 5.18 25.08
N LYS A 190 -27.00 4.43 26.12
CA LYS A 190 -28.31 4.53 26.77
C LYS A 190 -28.65 5.94 27.22
N LYS A 191 -27.66 6.67 27.72
CA LYS A 191 -27.87 8.01 28.28
C LYS A 191 -27.94 9.11 27.23
N TYR A 192 -27.18 9.03 26.15
CA TYR A 192 -26.99 10.16 25.23
C TYR A 192 -27.45 9.92 23.79
N CYS A 193 -27.52 8.67 23.31
CA CYS A 193 -27.67 8.39 21.87
C CYS A 193 -28.55 7.19 21.52
N LEU A 194 -29.32 6.64 22.47
CA LEU A 194 -30.10 5.43 22.25
C LEU A 194 -31.06 5.58 21.07
N ASP A 195 -31.88 6.64 21.06
CA ASP A 195 -32.88 6.90 20.02
C ASP A 195 -32.25 7.06 18.62
N LEU A 196 -31.06 7.64 18.53
CA LEU A 196 -30.34 7.83 17.27
C LEU A 196 -29.91 6.49 16.68
N ILE A 197 -29.32 5.63 17.51
CA ILE A 197 -28.80 4.33 17.08
C ILE A 197 -29.97 3.38 16.77
N GLU A 198 -30.99 3.34 17.62
CA GLU A 198 -32.21 2.55 17.37
C GLU A 198 -32.91 3.00 16.09
N GLY A 199 -33.04 4.31 15.85
CA GLY A 199 -33.60 4.83 14.60
C GLY A 199 -32.80 4.42 13.36
N ALA A 200 -31.47 4.47 13.43
CA ALA A 200 -30.59 4.06 12.33
C ALA A 200 -30.66 2.54 12.08
N LEU A 201 -30.77 1.73 13.13
CA LEU A 201 -30.91 0.27 13.03
C LEU A 201 -32.30 -0.15 12.55
N GLN A 202 -33.35 0.52 12.99
CA GLN A 202 -34.73 0.27 12.57
C GLN A 202 -34.91 0.48 11.06
N MET A 203 -34.32 1.56 10.53
CA MET A 203 -34.33 1.85 9.09
C MET A 203 -33.67 0.74 8.25
N ARG A 204 -32.84 -0.10 8.88
CA ARG A 204 -32.03 -1.10 8.20
C ARG A 204 -32.51 -2.54 8.40
N TYR A 205 -32.73 -2.95 9.64
CA TYR A 205 -33.08 -4.32 10.01
C TYR A 205 -34.58 -4.51 10.29
N GLY A 206 -35.37 -3.44 10.27
CA GLY A 206 -36.76 -3.44 10.72
C GLY A 206 -36.91 -3.79 12.20
N ASP A 207 -38.11 -4.18 12.62
CA ASP A 207 -38.47 -4.49 14.02
C ASP A 207 -37.72 -5.68 14.66
N LYS A 208 -36.79 -6.33 13.95
CA LYS A 208 -36.12 -7.56 14.42
C LYS A 208 -35.16 -7.33 15.60
N LEU A 209 -34.50 -6.16 15.67
CA LEU A 209 -33.61 -5.78 16.78
C LEU A 209 -34.32 -4.93 17.86
N CYS A 210 -35.28 -4.11 17.46
CA CYS A 210 -35.94 -3.14 18.34
C CYS A 210 -37.15 -3.76 19.05
N LYS A 211 -36.93 -4.64 20.03
CA LYS A 211 -38.01 -5.00 20.97
C LYS A 211 -38.25 -3.82 21.92
N SER A 212 -39.21 -2.96 21.54
CA SER A 212 -39.65 -1.81 22.33
C SER A 212 -39.93 -2.19 23.79
N LEU A 213 -39.31 -1.46 24.72
CA LEU A 213 -39.58 -1.52 26.16
C LEU A 213 -40.48 -0.37 26.66
N VAL A 214 -41.14 0.40 25.78
CA VAL A 214 -42.08 1.46 26.21
C VAL A 214 -43.29 1.57 25.26
N PRO A 215 -44.54 1.67 25.75
CA PRO A 215 -45.71 1.85 24.88
C PRO A 215 -45.74 3.27 24.28
N LYS A 216 -45.97 3.36 22.97
CA LYS A 216 -46.15 4.63 22.22
C LYS A 216 -47.41 5.37 22.69
N PRO A 217 -47.37 6.71 22.83
CA PRO A 217 -48.52 7.57 22.64
C PRO A 217 -48.60 8.04 21.17
N ASP A 218 -49.81 7.99 20.62
CA ASP A 218 -50.16 8.50 19.30
C ASP A 218 -50.03 10.03 19.23
N ASN A 219 -49.27 10.54 18.25
CA ASN A 219 -49.71 11.48 17.21
C ASN A 219 -48.54 12.27 16.60
N SER A 220 -48.52 12.24 15.26
CA SER A 220 -48.05 13.28 14.32
C SER A 220 -46.82 14.13 14.69
N ILE A 221 -45.74 13.96 13.91
CA ILE A 221 -45.23 14.98 12.99
C ILE A 221 -44.42 14.26 11.90
N SER A 222 -44.85 14.46 10.66
CA SER A 222 -44.08 14.20 9.45
C SER A 222 -42.81 15.07 9.46
N SER A 223 -41.65 14.50 9.74
CA SER A 223 -40.38 15.05 9.26
C SER A 223 -39.92 14.22 8.08
N VAL A 224 -40.25 14.70 6.87
CA VAL A 224 -39.64 14.22 5.63
C VAL A 224 -38.14 14.48 5.74
N VAL A 225 -37.37 13.44 6.08
CA VAL A 225 -35.92 13.44 5.92
C VAL A 225 -35.67 13.25 4.41
N PRO A 226 -34.84 14.08 3.75
CA PRO A 226 -34.55 13.90 2.34
C PRO A 226 -33.99 12.49 2.14
N THR A 227 -34.32 11.86 1.02
CA THR A 227 -33.69 10.64 0.52
C THR A 227 -32.18 10.75 0.68
N ALA A 228 -31.63 10.14 1.73
CA ALA A 228 -30.22 10.21 2.04
C ALA A 228 -29.49 9.46 0.92
N GLU A 229 -28.63 10.17 0.20
CA GLU A 229 -27.57 9.54 -0.57
C GLU A 229 -26.84 8.58 0.40
N ASN A 230 -26.86 7.28 0.11
CA ASN A 230 -26.14 6.32 0.93
C ASN A 230 -24.67 6.79 0.97
N PRO A 231 -24.11 7.02 2.16
CA PRO A 231 -22.73 7.49 2.25
C PRO A 231 -21.83 6.45 1.55
N PRO A 232 -20.73 6.87 0.89
CA PRO A 232 -19.84 5.93 0.22
C PRO A 232 -19.31 4.89 1.23
N GLN A 233 -18.85 3.74 0.74
CA GLN A 233 -18.12 2.82 1.60
C GLN A 233 -16.78 3.43 1.99
N ARG A 234 -16.23 3.04 3.15
CA ARG A 234 -14.85 3.39 3.48
C ARG A 234 -13.92 2.67 2.53
N LEU A 235 -12.79 3.29 2.20
CA LEU A 235 -11.82 2.76 1.25
C LEU A 235 -11.47 1.28 1.54
N GLY A 236 -11.17 0.95 2.80
CA GLY A 236 -10.81 -0.41 3.20
C GLY A 236 -11.90 -1.46 3.02
N MET A 237 -13.17 -1.07 2.95
CA MET A 237 -14.32 -1.98 2.79
C MET A 237 -14.45 -2.49 1.36
N CYS A 238 -13.88 -1.76 0.41
CA CYS A 238 -13.83 -2.13 -1.01
C CYS A 238 -12.56 -2.93 -1.35
N ALA A 239 -11.65 -3.13 -0.39
CA ALA A 239 -10.37 -3.78 -0.64
C ALA A 239 -10.54 -5.26 -0.98
N LYS A 240 -9.76 -5.74 -1.94
CA LYS A 240 -9.68 -7.15 -2.34
C LYS A 240 -8.23 -7.59 -2.39
N GLU A 241 -7.98 -8.84 -2.02
CA GLU A 241 -6.69 -9.47 -2.25
C GLU A 241 -6.65 -9.98 -3.70
N MET A 242 -5.71 -9.48 -4.50
CA MET A 242 -5.62 -9.75 -5.93
C MET A 242 -4.18 -10.06 -6.33
N VAL A 243 -4.02 -10.82 -7.42
CA VAL A 243 -2.71 -11.03 -8.05
C VAL A 243 -2.40 -9.82 -8.91
N VAL A 244 -1.25 -9.18 -8.67
CA VAL A 244 -0.77 -8.04 -9.44
C VAL A 244 0.35 -8.51 -10.38
N PHE A 245 0.18 -8.25 -11.67
CA PHE A 245 1.11 -8.59 -12.74
C PHE A 245 1.96 -7.36 -13.11
N PHE A 246 3.26 -7.47 -12.85
CA PHE A 246 4.27 -6.48 -13.20
C PHE A 246 4.93 -6.89 -14.51
N GLY A 247 4.35 -6.42 -15.60
CA GLY A 247 4.83 -6.66 -16.96
C GLY A 247 5.87 -5.63 -17.41
N HIS A 248 5.82 -5.30 -18.70
CA HIS A 248 6.76 -4.37 -19.30
C HIS A 248 6.62 -2.96 -18.69
N PRO A 249 7.72 -2.22 -18.41
CA PRO A 249 7.68 -0.94 -17.68
C PRO A 249 6.80 0.16 -18.30
N ARG A 250 6.46 0.06 -19.59
CA ARG A 250 5.63 1.05 -20.29
C ARG A 250 4.14 0.85 -20.04
N ASP A 251 3.73 -0.34 -19.69
CA ASP A 251 2.33 -0.71 -19.62
C ASP A 251 1.82 -0.58 -18.17
N PRO A 252 0.53 -0.26 -17.98
CA PRO A 252 -0.11 -0.40 -16.68
C PRO A 252 0.02 -1.82 -16.15
N PHE A 253 0.18 -1.95 -14.84
CA PHE A 253 0.14 -3.24 -14.16
C PHE A 253 -1.30 -3.75 -14.09
N LEU A 254 -1.49 -5.06 -14.20
CA LEU A 254 -2.82 -5.65 -14.08
C LEU A 254 -3.05 -6.20 -12.67
N CYS A 255 -4.23 -5.95 -12.12
CA CYS A 255 -4.73 -6.59 -10.91
C CYS A 255 -5.82 -7.58 -11.33
N TYR A 256 -5.70 -8.84 -10.92
CA TYR A 256 -6.62 -9.91 -11.29
C TYR A 256 -7.07 -10.72 -10.07
N ASP A 257 -8.38 -10.95 -9.97
CA ASP A 257 -8.98 -11.82 -8.98
C ASP A 257 -9.18 -13.22 -9.60
N PRO A 258 -8.42 -14.25 -9.16
CA PRO A 258 -8.48 -15.59 -9.73
C PRO A 258 -9.81 -16.31 -9.55
N TYR A 259 -10.67 -15.84 -8.65
CA TYR A 259 -11.93 -16.49 -8.33
C TYR A 259 -13.13 -15.78 -8.95
N SER A 260 -13.17 -14.45 -8.90
CA SER A 260 -14.27 -13.69 -9.53
C SER A 260 -14.04 -13.44 -11.02
N GLY A 261 -12.77 -13.46 -11.47
CA GLY A 261 -12.39 -13.07 -12.82
C GLY A 261 -12.30 -11.54 -13.01
N ASP A 262 -12.44 -10.74 -11.95
CA ASP A 262 -12.37 -9.28 -12.04
C ASP A 262 -10.96 -8.82 -12.44
N ILE A 263 -10.90 -7.77 -13.26
CA ILE A 263 -9.65 -7.20 -13.77
C ILE A 263 -9.66 -5.69 -13.59
N TYR A 264 -8.55 -5.18 -13.08
CA TYR A 264 -8.31 -3.75 -12.97
C TYR A 264 -6.89 -3.40 -13.44
N THR A 265 -6.69 -2.15 -13.82
CA THR A 265 -5.39 -1.59 -14.19
C THR A 265 -4.88 -0.65 -13.11
N MET A 266 -3.59 -0.80 -12.78
CA MET A 266 -2.83 0.07 -11.91
C MET A 266 -1.78 0.79 -12.75
N PRO A 267 -1.60 2.12 -12.63
CA PRO A 267 -0.62 2.84 -13.42
C PRO A 267 0.80 2.38 -13.08
N SER A 268 1.68 2.35 -14.08
CA SER A 268 3.11 2.11 -13.86
C SER A 268 3.81 3.45 -13.58
N PRO A 269 4.65 3.55 -12.52
CA PRO A 269 5.47 4.74 -12.29
C PRO A 269 6.55 4.91 -13.35
N LEU A 270 6.80 3.86 -14.14
CA LEU A 270 7.92 3.76 -15.07
C LEU A 270 7.53 4.21 -16.49
N THR A 271 6.23 4.38 -16.80
CA THR A 271 5.77 4.71 -18.15
C THR A 271 6.40 6.00 -18.69
N SER A 272 6.46 7.06 -17.86
CA SER A 272 7.12 8.33 -18.23
C SER A 272 8.63 8.18 -18.39
N LEU A 273 9.25 7.30 -17.58
CA LEU A 273 10.71 7.08 -17.54
C LEU A 273 11.21 6.14 -18.65
N ALA A 274 10.36 5.24 -19.13
CA ALA A 274 10.68 4.20 -20.12
C ALA A 274 10.91 4.72 -21.55
N HIS A 275 10.67 6.02 -21.81
CA HIS A 275 11.00 6.68 -23.07
C HIS A 275 12.52 6.82 -23.29
N THR A 276 13.34 6.63 -22.25
CA THR A 276 14.79 6.83 -22.28
C THR A 276 15.61 5.56 -22.55
N LYS A 277 14.99 4.39 -22.76
CA LYS A 277 15.65 3.05 -22.85
C LYS A 277 16.52 2.68 -21.62
N THR A 278 16.35 3.36 -20.48
CA THR A 278 17.21 3.20 -19.29
C THR A 278 16.67 2.22 -18.23
N ILE A 279 15.50 1.58 -18.46
CA ILE A 279 14.89 0.63 -17.52
C ILE A 279 14.72 -0.70 -18.24
N THR A 280 15.27 -1.76 -17.66
CA THR A 280 15.27 -3.12 -18.21
C THR A 280 14.33 -4.05 -17.45
N SER A 281 14.16 -3.85 -16.14
CA SER A 281 13.32 -4.67 -15.28
C SER A 281 12.96 -3.92 -13.98
N SER A 282 12.16 -4.56 -13.13
CA SER A 282 11.82 -4.08 -11.79
C SER A 282 11.93 -5.23 -10.79
N ALA A 283 12.21 -4.91 -9.52
CA ALA A 283 12.00 -5.82 -8.40
C ALA A 283 10.86 -5.25 -7.54
N VAL A 284 10.00 -6.12 -7.02
CA VAL A 284 8.79 -5.73 -6.31
C VAL A 284 8.60 -6.55 -5.03
N CYS A 285 8.09 -5.92 -3.97
CA CYS A 285 7.70 -6.62 -2.75
C CYS A 285 6.48 -5.96 -2.11
N VAL A 286 5.74 -6.72 -1.30
CA VAL A 286 4.60 -6.22 -0.52
C VAL A 286 4.92 -6.34 0.96
N SER A 287 4.63 -5.30 1.73
CA SER A 287 4.71 -5.34 3.19
C SER A 287 3.50 -6.07 3.81
N PRO A 288 3.58 -6.54 5.07
CA PRO A 288 2.43 -7.07 5.79
C PRO A 288 1.25 -6.10 5.89
N ASP A 289 1.53 -4.80 5.82
CA ASP A 289 0.54 -3.72 5.83
C ASP A 289 0.00 -3.38 4.42
N HIS A 290 0.34 -4.22 3.44
CA HIS A 290 -0.10 -4.16 2.04
C HIS A 290 0.43 -2.99 1.20
N ASP A 291 1.42 -2.24 1.70
CA ASP A 291 2.17 -1.33 0.84
C ASP A 291 2.97 -2.11 -0.22
N ILE A 292 2.79 -1.72 -1.48
CA ILE A 292 3.54 -2.26 -2.62
C ILE A 292 4.74 -1.35 -2.88
N TYR A 293 5.93 -1.95 -2.88
CA TYR A 293 7.19 -1.27 -3.19
C TYR A 293 7.74 -1.78 -4.52
N LEU A 294 8.23 -0.85 -5.33
CA LEU A 294 8.83 -1.13 -6.63
C LEU A 294 10.20 -0.46 -6.74
N ALA A 295 11.22 -1.25 -7.03
CA ALA A 295 12.56 -0.77 -7.32
C ALA A 295 12.88 -0.95 -8.81
N ALA A 296 13.09 0.16 -9.51
CA ALA A 296 13.42 0.14 -10.93
C ALA A 296 14.87 -0.34 -11.15
N GLN A 297 15.15 -0.99 -12.28
CA GLN A 297 16.50 -1.45 -12.63
C GLN A 297 16.86 -1.01 -14.06
N PRO A 298 18.09 -0.52 -14.31
CA PRO A 298 19.17 -0.27 -13.36
C PRO A 298 19.03 0.96 -12.44
N ARG A 299 18.04 1.82 -12.65
CA ARG A 299 17.88 3.12 -11.96
C ARG A 299 17.85 3.03 -10.43
N LYS A 300 18.17 4.12 -9.73
CA LYS A 300 18.20 4.16 -8.26
C LYS A 300 16.82 4.42 -7.61
N ASP A 301 15.80 4.67 -8.41
CA ASP A 301 14.48 5.05 -7.90
C ASP A 301 13.82 3.88 -7.13
N LEU A 302 13.24 4.20 -5.98
CA LEU A 302 12.34 3.34 -5.23
C LEU A 302 10.96 4.02 -5.17
N TRP A 303 9.89 3.26 -5.37
CA TRP A 303 8.53 3.76 -5.39
C TRP A 303 7.65 3.00 -4.39
N VAL A 304 6.68 3.68 -3.81
CA VAL A 304 5.60 3.08 -3.02
C VAL A 304 4.25 3.46 -3.63
N TYR A 305 3.35 2.50 -3.77
CA TYR A 305 2.01 2.75 -4.29
C TYR A 305 1.11 3.39 -3.23
N LYS A 306 0.30 4.39 -3.63
CA LYS A 306 -0.66 5.10 -2.79
C LYS A 306 -2.08 4.78 -3.28
N PRO A 307 -2.77 3.80 -2.68
CA PRO A 307 -4.02 3.28 -3.22
C PRO A 307 -5.14 4.33 -3.33
N ALA A 308 -5.29 5.19 -2.33
CA ALA A 308 -6.34 6.23 -2.31
C ALA A 308 -6.21 7.24 -3.47
N GLN A 309 -5.00 7.40 -4.01
CA GLN A 309 -4.71 8.34 -5.10
C GLN A 309 -4.51 7.64 -6.45
N ASN A 310 -4.53 6.30 -6.47
CA ASN A 310 -4.14 5.50 -7.62
C ASN A 310 -2.82 6.00 -8.25
N SER A 311 -1.81 6.25 -7.41
CA SER A 311 -0.56 6.89 -7.84
C SER A 311 0.64 6.30 -7.11
N TRP A 312 1.83 6.50 -7.67
CA TRP A 312 3.08 6.08 -7.05
C TRP A 312 3.85 7.28 -6.53
N GLN A 313 4.42 7.13 -5.35
CA GLN A 313 5.27 8.13 -4.72
C GLN A 313 6.72 7.66 -4.76
N GLN A 314 7.62 8.49 -5.29
CA GLN A 314 9.07 8.24 -5.24
C GLN A 314 9.58 8.44 -3.81
N LEU A 315 10.37 7.48 -3.36
CA LEU A 315 11.11 7.49 -2.09
C LEU A 315 12.56 7.91 -2.33
N ALA A 316 13.38 7.96 -1.29
CA ALA A 316 14.79 8.33 -1.42
C ALA A 316 15.51 7.38 -2.39
N ASP A 317 16.36 7.95 -3.23
CA ASP A 317 17.15 7.19 -4.19
C ASP A 317 18.12 6.24 -3.48
N ARG A 318 18.27 5.06 -4.05
CA ARG A 318 19.18 4.00 -3.60
C ARG A 318 20.65 4.44 -3.64
N LEU A 319 21.48 3.76 -2.87
CA LEU A 319 22.92 4.02 -2.84
C LEU A 319 23.57 3.51 -4.12
N LEU A 320 23.15 2.34 -4.59
CA LEU A 320 23.77 1.61 -5.70
C LEU A 320 22.82 1.41 -6.88
N CYS A 321 23.42 1.41 -8.08
CA CYS A 321 22.76 1.13 -9.35
C CYS A 321 22.96 -0.36 -9.65
N ARG A 322 21.89 -1.13 -9.89
CA ARG A 322 21.98 -2.59 -10.03
C ARG A 322 21.03 -3.14 -11.07
N GLU A 323 21.47 -4.17 -11.79
CA GLU A 323 20.61 -5.05 -12.59
C GLU A 323 20.65 -6.50 -12.08
N GLY A 324 19.53 -7.20 -12.17
CA GLY A 324 19.36 -8.57 -11.66
C GLY A 324 19.36 -8.67 -10.12
N MET A 325 18.92 -7.60 -9.44
CA MET A 325 18.75 -7.57 -7.98
C MET A 325 17.35 -8.06 -7.58
N ASP A 326 17.17 -8.32 -6.29
CA ASP A 326 15.86 -8.61 -5.70
C ASP A 326 15.60 -7.76 -4.43
N VAL A 327 14.34 -7.65 -4.02
CA VAL A 327 13.86 -6.78 -2.95
C VAL A 327 12.89 -7.49 -2.01
N ALA A 328 13.01 -7.23 -0.71
CA ALA A 328 12.08 -7.76 0.28
C ALA A 328 11.84 -6.78 1.43
N TYR A 329 10.63 -6.83 1.99
CA TYR A 329 10.25 -6.05 3.16
C TYR A 329 10.36 -6.90 4.43
N LEU A 330 11.07 -6.42 5.45
CA LEU A 330 11.14 -7.03 6.78
C LEU A 330 11.18 -5.96 7.88
N ASN A 331 10.22 -6.01 8.79
CA ASN A 331 10.17 -5.23 10.04
C ASN A 331 10.35 -3.71 9.86
N GLY A 332 9.66 -3.10 8.89
CA GLY A 332 9.76 -1.66 8.62
C GLY A 332 10.94 -1.25 7.75
N TYR A 333 11.69 -2.22 7.24
CA TYR A 333 12.84 -2.01 6.37
C TYR A 333 12.69 -2.74 5.04
N ILE A 334 13.21 -2.13 3.98
CA ILE A 334 13.29 -2.75 2.65
C ILE A 334 14.74 -3.12 2.40
N TYR A 335 14.99 -4.38 2.06
CA TYR A 335 16.31 -4.91 1.78
C TYR A 335 16.45 -5.16 0.29
N ILE A 336 17.57 -4.70 -0.28
CA ILE A 336 17.95 -4.95 -1.66
C ILE A 336 19.33 -5.60 -1.67
N LEU A 337 19.47 -6.72 -2.40
CA LEU A 337 20.75 -7.39 -2.55
C LEU A 337 20.93 -8.02 -3.93
N GLY A 338 22.15 -8.54 -4.13
CA GLY A 338 22.55 -9.21 -5.36
C GLY A 338 22.67 -8.26 -6.54
N GLY A 339 22.52 -8.82 -7.73
CA GLY A 339 22.69 -8.14 -8.98
C GLY A 339 24.14 -7.82 -9.32
N ARG A 340 24.31 -7.03 -10.37
CA ARG A 340 25.61 -6.53 -10.82
C ARG A 340 25.51 -5.05 -11.15
N ASP A 341 26.65 -4.39 -11.09
CA ASP A 341 26.78 -3.03 -11.58
C ASP A 341 26.56 -3.01 -13.11
N PRO A 342 25.62 -2.20 -13.61
CA PRO A 342 25.21 -2.23 -15.02
C PRO A 342 26.27 -1.67 -15.99
N ILE A 343 27.29 -0.97 -15.49
CA ILE A 343 28.35 -0.37 -16.32
C ILE A 343 29.56 -1.30 -16.38
N THR A 344 29.99 -1.79 -15.22
CA THR A 344 31.21 -2.60 -15.06
C THR A 344 30.94 -4.10 -15.15
N GLY A 345 29.69 -4.53 -14.95
CA GLY A 345 29.29 -5.93 -14.88
C GLY A 345 29.73 -6.65 -13.60
N VAL A 346 30.34 -5.94 -12.64
CA VAL A 346 30.83 -6.52 -11.39
C VAL A 346 29.65 -6.96 -10.53
N LYS A 347 29.67 -8.22 -10.08
CA LYS A 347 28.66 -8.76 -9.17
C LYS A 347 28.81 -8.15 -7.79
N LEU A 348 27.71 -7.63 -7.25
CA LEU A 348 27.71 -6.89 -6.00
C LEU A 348 27.52 -7.84 -4.81
N LYS A 349 28.13 -7.47 -3.68
CA LYS A 349 27.98 -8.17 -2.39
C LYS A 349 27.31 -7.31 -1.34
N GLU A 350 27.28 -6.00 -1.58
CA GLU A 350 26.68 -5.00 -0.74
C GLU A 350 25.18 -5.26 -0.62
N VAL A 351 24.64 -5.10 0.58
CA VAL A 351 23.21 -5.19 0.88
C VAL A 351 22.75 -3.82 1.33
N GLU A 352 21.74 -3.28 0.64
CA GLU A 352 21.14 -1.99 0.95
C GLU A 352 19.90 -2.23 1.82
N CYS A 353 19.77 -1.46 2.89
CA CYS A 353 18.63 -1.48 3.79
C CYS A 353 18.04 -0.07 3.86
N TYR A 354 16.76 0.05 3.51
CA TYR A 354 16.01 1.29 3.56
C TYR A 354 15.06 1.29 4.74
N SER A 355 15.15 2.32 5.57
CA SER A 355 14.18 2.56 6.63
C SER A 355 12.97 3.30 6.06
N VAL A 356 11.80 2.64 6.05
CA VAL A 356 10.55 3.24 5.58
C VAL A 356 10.20 4.46 6.42
N GLN A 357 10.38 4.38 7.74
CA GLN A 357 10.10 5.47 8.67
C GLN A 357 11.02 6.68 8.48
N ARG A 358 12.29 6.48 8.11
CA ARG A 358 13.26 7.58 8.00
C ARG A 358 13.42 8.10 6.58
N ASN A 359 12.90 7.37 5.59
CA ASN A 359 13.16 7.60 4.17
C ASN A 359 14.67 7.71 3.87
N GLN A 360 15.44 6.75 4.37
CA GLN A 360 16.91 6.75 4.31
C GLN A 360 17.46 5.35 4.07
N TRP A 361 18.54 5.30 3.31
CA TRP A 361 19.29 4.08 3.02
C TRP A 361 20.53 3.96 3.90
N ALA A 362 20.87 2.72 4.25
CA ALA A 362 22.13 2.33 4.87
C ALA A 362 22.65 1.04 4.23
N LEU A 363 23.95 0.78 4.33
CA LEU A 363 24.52 -0.52 4.01
C LEU A 363 24.51 -1.40 5.26
N VAL A 364 24.07 -2.64 5.11
CA VAL A 364 24.15 -3.68 6.15
C VAL A 364 25.21 -4.72 5.76
N ALA A 365 25.38 -5.77 6.56
CA ALA A 365 26.41 -6.76 6.34
C ALA A 365 26.33 -7.34 4.91
N PRO A 366 27.45 -7.33 4.16
CA PRO A 366 27.45 -7.82 2.80
C PRO A 366 27.27 -9.33 2.78
N VAL A 367 26.69 -9.83 1.68
CA VAL A 367 26.62 -11.27 1.45
C VAL A 367 28.04 -11.84 1.25
N PRO A 368 28.38 -13.00 1.83
CA PRO A 368 29.70 -13.62 1.63
C PRO A 368 30.00 -13.92 0.14
N HIS A 369 28.95 -14.21 -0.63
CA HIS A 369 28.99 -14.52 -2.05
C HIS A 369 27.91 -13.72 -2.78
N SER A 370 28.27 -13.12 -3.92
CA SER A 370 27.32 -12.35 -4.73
C SER A 370 26.22 -13.23 -5.30
N PHE A 371 24.99 -12.74 -5.28
CA PHE A 371 23.83 -13.41 -5.87
C PHE A 371 23.43 -12.77 -7.21
N TYR A 372 23.04 -13.61 -8.17
CA TYR A 372 22.45 -13.25 -9.45
C TYR A 372 21.54 -14.41 -9.87
N SER A 373 20.36 -14.14 -10.44
CA SER A 373 19.31 -15.14 -10.69
C SER A 373 18.99 -15.94 -9.42
N PHE A 374 18.35 -15.25 -8.47
CA PHE A 374 18.06 -15.72 -7.13
C PHE A 374 16.77 -15.06 -6.66
N GLU A 375 16.26 -15.53 -5.52
CA GLU A 375 15.15 -14.88 -4.85
C GLU A 375 15.47 -14.50 -3.41
N LEU A 376 14.85 -13.41 -2.98
CA LEU A 376 14.87 -12.90 -1.64
C LEU A 376 13.47 -12.97 -1.03
N ILE A 377 13.33 -13.83 -0.03
CA ILE A 377 12.04 -14.09 0.62
C ILE A 377 12.15 -13.89 2.12
N VAL A 378 11.02 -13.57 2.75
CA VAL A 378 10.95 -13.33 4.19
C VAL A 378 10.18 -14.46 4.85
N VAL A 379 10.81 -15.12 5.82
CA VAL A 379 10.13 -16.11 6.65
C VAL A 379 10.33 -15.74 8.10
N GLN A 380 9.23 -15.55 8.81
CA GLN A 380 9.22 -15.04 10.18
C GLN A 380 9.99 -13.71 10.27
N ASN A 381 11.11 -13.66 11.01
CA ASN A 381 11.92 -12.46 11.21
C ASN A 381 13.28 -12.50 10.47
N TYR A 382 13.43 -13.37 9.48
CA TYR A 382 14.68 -13.57 8.74
C TYR A 382 14.47 -13.41 7.24
N LEU A 383 15.48 -12.87 6.55
CA LEU A 383 15.52 -12.88 5.09
C LEU A 383 16.24 -14.13 4.62
N TYR A 384 15.77 -14.76 3.55
CA TYR A 384 16.41 -15.88 2.90
C TYR A 384 16.75 -15.52 1.46
N ALA A 385 18.02 -15.68 1.10
CA ALA A 385 18.49 -15.55 -0.29
C ALA A 385 18.71 -16.96 -0.85
N VAL A 386 17.93 -17.35 -1.85
CA VAL A 386 17.89 -18.71 -2.40
C VAL A 386 18.29 -18.69 -3.89
N ASN A 387 19.21 -19.56 -4.29
CA ASN A 387 19.47 -19.87 -5.70
C ASN A 387 19.88 -21.33 -5.90
N SER A 388 20.15 -21.72 -7.14
CA SER A 388 20.53 -23.09 -7.52
C SER A 388 21.73 -23.67 -6.75
N LYS A 389 22.58 -22.83 -6.16
CA LYS A 389 23.83 -23.24 -5.50
C LYS A 389 23.76 -23.17 -3.98
N ARG A 390 23.09 -22.16 -3.43
CA ARG A 390 23.22 -21.78 -2.02
C ARG A 390 21.91 -21.22 -1.50
N MET A 391 21.70 -21.42 -0.21
CA MET A 391 20.68 -20.73 0.57
C MET A 391 21.37 -20.10 1.76
N LEU A 392 21.23 -18.79 1.91
CA LEU A 392 21.69 -18.03 3.06
C LEU A 392 20.49 -17.41 3.75
N TYR A 393 20.57 -17.22 5.06
CA TYR A 393 19.62 -16.37 5.76
C TYR A 393 20.32 -15.24 6.50
N TYR A 394 19.65 -14.09 6.59
CA TYR A 394 20.13 -12.91 7.27
C TYR A 394 19.37 -12.71 8.57
N ASP A 395 20.13 -12.55 9.65
CA ASP A 395 19.61 -12.14 10.94
C ASP A 395 19.78 -10.62 11.11
N PRO A 396 18.69 -9.84 11.08
CA PRO A 396 18.77 -8.39 11.25
C PRO A 396 19.21 -7.96 12.65
N SER A 397 19.03 -8.81 13.67
CA SER A 397 19.41 -8.48 15.06
C SER A 397 20.92 -8.51 15.29
N HIS A 398 21.61 -9.45 14.63
CA HIS A 398 23.07 -9.58 14.68
C HIS A 398 23.77 -8.93 13.49
N ASN A 399 23.03 -8.48 12.47
CA ASN A 399 23.57 -7.98 11.21
C ASN A 399 24.56 -8.96 10.59
N THR A 400 24.13 -10.22 10.41
CA THR A 400 25.00 -11.30 9.89
C THR A 400 24.25 -12.24 8.96
N TRP A 401 24.97 -12.73 7.94
CA TRP A 401 24.51 -13.78 7.04
C TRP A 401 25.04 -15.15 7.47
N LEU A 402 24.15 -16.14 7.52
CA LEU A 402 24.44 -17.51 7.92
C LEU A 402 24.06 -18.49 6.81
N ASN A 403 24.82 -19.58 6.71
CA ASN A 403 24.54 -20.62 5.72
C ASN A 403 23.34 -21.47 6.15
N CYS A 404 22.53 -21.84 5.17
CA CYS A 404 21.39 -22.71 5.35
C CYS A 404 21.53 -24.00 4.51
N ALA A 405 20.59 -24.94 4.64
CA ALA A 405 20.60 -26.17 3.86
C ALA A 405 20.45 -25.87 2.36
N SER A 406 21.47 -26.16 1.55
CA SER A 406 21.47 -25.92 0.09
C SER A 406 20.56 -26.90 -0.67
N LEU A 407 20.02 -26.45 -1.81
CA LEU A 407 19.25 -27.23 -2.79
C LEU A 407 20.03 -28.38 -3.48
N LYS A 408 21.29 -28.64 -3.07
CA LYS A 408 22.16 -29.70 -3.62
C LYS A 408 22.37 -29.62 -5.14
N ARG A 409 22.46 -28.39 -5.69
CA ARG A 409 22.67 -28.10 -7.14
C ARG A 409 21.50 -28.45 -8.06
N SER A 410 20.26 -28.37 -7.56
CA SER A 410 19.08 -28.32 -8.42
C SER A 410 19.00 -27.00 -9.18
N ASP A 411 18.47 -27.05 -10.39
CA ASP A 411 18.18 -25.87 -11.19
C ASP A 411 16.97 -25.12 -10.61
N PHE A 412 17.24 -24.08 -9.82
CA PHE A 412 16.25 -23.25 -9.15
C PHE A 412 15.55 -22.33 -10.15
N GLN A 413 14.22 -22.27 -10.08
CA GLN A 413 13.41 -21.42 -10.95
C GLN A 413 12.72 -20.31 -10.16
N GLU A 414 11.89 -20.69 -9.17
CA GLU A 414 11.08 -19.76 -8.40
C GLU A 414 10.89 -20.29 -6.96
N ALA A 415 10.66 -19.41 -5.98
CA ALA A 415 10.22 -19.71 -4.63
C ALA A 415 9.08 -18.79 -4.14
N CYS A 416 8.35 -19.28 -3.15
CA CYS A 416 7.34 -18.50 -2.44
C CYS A 416 7.21 -19.02 -1.01
N VAL A 417 6.79 -18.13 -0.12
CA VAL A 417 6.54 -18.47 1.29
C VAL A 417 5.07 -18.80 1.46
N PHE A 418 4.80 -19.99 1.97
CA PHE A 418 3.46 -20.46 2.26
C PHE A 418 3.48 -21.28 3.56
N ASN A 419 2.59 -20.96 4.51
CA ASN A 419 2.53 -21.59 5.84
C ASN A 419 3.88 -21.65 6.58
N ASP A 420 4.63 -20.53 6.61
CA ASP A 420 5.96 -20.40 7.23
C ASP A 420 7.04 -21.34 6.65
N GLU A 421 6.81 -21.89 5.46
CA GLU A 421 7.74 -22.74 4.74
C GLU A 421 8.06 -22.16 3.36
N ILE A 422 9.23 -22.53 2.82
CA ILE A 422 9.70 -22.04 1.53
C ILE A 422 9.41 -23.11 0.49
N TYR A 423 8.50 -22.83 -0.43
CA TYR A 423 8.18 -23.69 -1.57
C TYR A 423 9.03 -23.25 -2.75
N CYS A 424 9.73 -24.18 -3.40
CA CYS A 424 10.60 -23.89 -4.54
C CYS A 424 10.24 -24.78 -5.73
N ILE A 425 10.19 -24.19 -6.91
CA ILE A 425 10.25 -24.90 -8.18
C ILE A 425 11.72 -25.11 -8.54
N CYS A 426 12.06 -26.37 -8.80
CA CYS A 426 13.41 -26.82 -9.10
C CYS A 426 13.34 -27.84 -10.23
N ASP A 427 14.39 -27.97 -11.06
CA ASP A 427 14.55 -29.06 -12.03
C ASP A 427 13.20 -29.41 -12.72
N ILE A 428 12.54 -28.43 -13.36
CA ILE A 428 11.12 -28.48 -13.77
C ILE A 428 10.73 -29.90 -14.24
N PRO A 429 9.68 -30.52 -13.67
CA PRO A 429 8.62 -29.92 -12.85
C PRO A 429 8.74 -30.14 -11.33
N VAL A 430 9.94 -30.38 -10.79
CA VAL A 430 10.08 -30.80 -9.39
C VAL A 430 9.76 -29.65 -8.43
N MET A 431 9.01 -29.95 -7.36
CA MET A 431 8.82 -29.03 -6.25
C MET A 431 9.49 -29.52 -4.98
N LYS A 432 10.13 -28.59 -4.27
CA LYS A 432 10.78 -28.84 -2.99
C LYS A 432 10.31 -27.83 -1.97
N VAL A 433 10.06 -28.29 -0.75
CA VAL A 433 9.65 -27.44 0.37
C VAL A 433 10.71 -27.50 1.45
N TYR A 434 11.17 -26.35 1.90
CA TYR A 434 12.09 -26.21 3.03
C TYR A 434 11.32 -25.75 4.25
N ASN A 435 11.50 -26.48 5.35
CA ASN A 435 10.99 -26.10 6.67
C ASN A 435 12.11 -25.40 7.46
N PRO A 436 12.03 -24.08 7.70
CA PRO A 436 13.08 -23.35 8.42
C PRO A 436 13.23 -23.77 9.89
N ALA A 437 12.15 -24.20 10.55
CA ALA A 437 12.19 -24.61 11.95
C ALA A 437 12.94 -25.94 12.14
N ARG A 438 12.85 -26.86 11.16
CA ARG A 438 13.50 -28.18 11.20
C ARG A 438 14.84 -28.21 10.46
N GLY A 439 15.07 -27.28 9.53
CA GLY A 439 16.26 -27.28 8.69
C GLY A 439 16.25 -28.34 7.59
N GLU A 440 15.07 -28.81 7.18
CA GLU A 440 14.90 -29.98 6.32
C GLU A 440 14.17 -29.65 5.02
N TRP A 441 14.58 -30.31 3.94
CA TRP A 441 13.91 -30.27 2.64
C TRP A 441 13.04 -31.51 2.45
N ARG A 442 11.85 -31.33 1.90
CA ARG A 442 10.99 -32.42 1.39
C ARG A 442 10.56 -32.16 -0.04
N ARG A 443 10.18 -33.22 -0.75
CA ARG A 443 9.58 -33.13 -2.08
C ARG A 443 8.06 -33.23 -1.96
N ILE A 444 7.35 -32.45 -2.76
CA ILE A 444 5.88 -32.53 -2.93
C ILE A 444 5.54 -32.88 -4.37
N SER A 445 4.26 -32.96 -4.72
CA SER A 445 3.81 -33.17 -6.09
C SER A 445 4.44 -32.17 -7.07
N ASN A 446 4.68 -32.67 -8.28
CA ASN A 446 5.28 -31.86 -9.34
C ASN A 446 4.27 -30.83 -9.84
N ILE A 447 4.77 -29.70 -10.35
CA ILE A 447 3.93 -28.76 -11.10
C ILE A 447 3.41 -29.39 -12.40
N PRO A 448 2.25 -28.94 -12.91
CA PRO A 448 1.78 -29.30 -14.25
C PRO A 448 2.82 -28.93 -15.32
N LEU A 449 3.08 -29.86 -16.25
CA LEU A 449 3.99 -29.65 -17.37
C LEU A 449 3.22 -29.25 -18.63
N ASP A 450 3.67 -28.18 -19.26
CA ASP A 450 3.31 -27.81 -20.62
C ASP A 450 4.57 -27.35 -21.35
N SER A 451 4.87 -28.00 -22.49
CA SER A 451 6.09 -27.80 -23.28
C SER A 451 6.24 -26.39 -23.86
N GLU A 452 5.15 -25.62 -23.94
CA GLU A 452 5.16 -24.24 -24.46
C GLU A 452 5.19 -23.19 -23.34
N THR A 453 5.46 -23.59 -22.09
CA THR A 453 5.54 -22.67 -20.94
C THR A 453 6.90 -22.01 -20.88
N HIS A 454 6.89 -20.67 -20.77
CA HIS A 454 8.11 -19.87 -20.71
C HIS A 454 8.29 -19.15 -19.36
N ASN A 455 7.23 -19.06 -18.54
CA ASN A 455 7.27 -18.41 -17.24
C ASN A 455 6.45 -19.20 -16.21
N TYR A 456 7.03 -19.43 -15.04
CA TYR A 456 6.40 -20.07 -13.89
C TYR A 456 6.54 -19.12 -12.71
N GLN A 457 5.42 -18.75 -12.10
CA GLN A 457 5.39 -17.91 -10.92
C GLN A 457 4.56 -18.59 -9.84
N ILE A 458 5.04 -18.59 -8.59
CA ILE A 458 4.28 -19.09 -7.46
C ILE A 458 4.02 -17.97 -6.47
N VAL A 459 2.77 -17.82 -6.06
CA VAL A 459 2.34 -16.72 -5.19
C VAL A 459 1.43 -17.27 -4.10
N ASN A 460 1.58 -16.71 -2.90
CA ASN A 460 0.65 -16.94 -1.81
C ASN A 460 -0.49 -15.93 -1.93
N HIS A 461 -1.71 -16.41 -2.14
CA HIS A 461 -2.94 -15.61 -2.22
C HIS A 461 -3.85 -16.02 -1.06
N GLY A 462 -3.92 -15.19 -0.03
CA GLY A 462 -4.63 -15.47 1.20
C GLY A 462 -4.09 -16.68 1.95
N GLN A 463 -4.82 -17.80 1.89
CA GLN A 463 -4.44 -19.09 2.49
C GLN A 463 -4.20 -20.18 1.43
N LYS A 464 -3.95 -19.77 0.19
CA LYS A 464 -3.81 -20.65 -0.97
C LYS A 464 -2.48 -20.39 -1.67
N LEU A 465 -1.83 -21.48 -2.08
CA LEU A 465 -0.65 -21.41 -2.92
C LEU A 465 -1.10 -21.54 -4.38
N LEU A 466 -0.82 -20.50 -5.18
CA LEU A 466 -1.15 -20.47 -6.59
C LEU A 466 0.11 -20.63 -7.44
N LEU A 467 -0.03 -21.34 -8.55
CA LEU A 467 0.95 -21.41 -9.63
C LEU A 467 0.36 -20.74 -10.85
N ILE A 468 1.08 -19.76 -11.37
CA ILE A 468 0.69 -18.98 -12.54
C ILE A 468 1.71 -19.29 -13.65
N THR A 469 1.22 -19.87 -14.73
CA THR A 469 2.04 -20.28 -15.88
C THR A 469 1.70 -19.45 -17.10
N SER A 470 2.70 -19.02 -17.86
CA SER A 470 2.48 -18.37 -19.14
C SER A 470 3.00 -19.19 -20.31
N THR A 471 2.11 -19.47 -21.27
CA THR A 471 2.42 -20.17 -22.51
C THR A 471 2.21 -19.26 -23.71
N THR A 472 3.08 -19.42 -24.72
CA THR A 472 3.00 -18.65 -25.97
C THR A 472 2.74 -19.62 -27.11
N PRO A 473 1.49 -19.98 -27.39
CA PRO A 473 1.18 -20.91 -28.47
C PRO A 473 1.56 -20.29 -29.81
N GLN A 474 2.24 -21.09 -30.64
CA GLN A 474 2.84 -20.75 -31.93
C GLN A 474 2.19 -19.53 -32.65
N TRP A 475 2.85 -18.36 -32.52
CA TRP A 475 2.50 -17.08 -33.16
C TRP A 475 1.19 -16.40 -32.70
N LYS A 476 0.71 -16.68 -31.49
CA LYS A 476 -0.51 -16.09 -30.89
C LYS A 476 -0.24 -15.36 -29.57
N LYS A 477 -1.30 -14.75 -29.02
CA LYS A 477 -1.34 -14.08 -27.71
C LYS A 477 -0.91 -15.02 -26.58
N ASN A 478 -0.26 -14.47 -25.55
CA ASN A 478 0.08 -15.23 -24.35
C ASN A 478 -1.18 -15.76 -23.65
N ARG A 479 -1.12 -17.02 -23.23
CA ARG A 479 -2.11 -17.69 -22.39
C ARG A 479 -1.55 -17.73 -20.97
N VAL A 480 -2.38 -17.37 -19.99
CA VAL A 480 -2.03 -17.44 -18.57
C VAL A 480 -2.96 -18.44 -17.91
N THR A 481 -2.40 -19.45 -17.26
CA THR A 481 -3.17 -20.47 -16.54
C THR A 481 -2.84 -20.36 -15.05
N VAL A 482 -3.88 -20.47 -14.22
CA VAL A 482 -3.77 -20.41 -12.77
C VAL A 482 -4.15 -21.77 -12.19
N TYR A 483 -3.24 -22.34 -11.40
CA TYR A 483 -3.46 -23.55 -10.64
C TYR A 483 -3.44 -23.24 -9.15
N GLU A 484 -4.32 -23.89 -8.38
CA GLU A 484 -4.33 -23.88 -6.93
C GLU A 484 -3.75 -25.19 -6.40
N TYR A 485 -2.88 -25.11 -5.40
CA TYR A 485 -2.34 -26.30 -4.74
C TYR A 485 -3.25 -26.77 -3.61
N ASP A 486 -3.74 -28.00 -3.71
CA ASP A 486 -4.44 -28.68 -2.63
C ASP A 486 -3.45 -29.35 -1.68
N THR A 487 -3.27 -28.74 -0.51
CA THR A 487 -2.42 -29.25 0.57
C THR A 487 -2.85 -30.60 1.13
N ARG A 488 -4.12 -31.01 0.99
CA ARG A 488 -4.65 -32.25 1.56
C ARG A 488 -4.35 -33.45 0.67
N GLU A 489 -4.55 -33.26 -0.63
CA GLU A 489 -4.37 -34.31 -1.64
C GLU A 489 -2.98 -34.27 -2.30
N ASP A 490 -2.17 -33.24 -2.02
CA ASP A 490 -0.86 -32.99 -2.65
C ASP A 490 -0.99 -32.99 -4.18
N GLN A 491 -1.86 -32.12 -4.70
CA GLN A 491 -2.12 -31.99 -6.15
C GLN A 491 -2.39 -30.55 -6.57
N TRP A 492 -2.07 -30.24 -7.82
CA TRP A 492 -2.38 -28.97 -8.48
C TRP A 492 -3.70 -29.04 -9.24
N ILE A 493 -4.61 -28.12 -8.94
CA ILE A 493 -5.95 -28.02 -9.54
C ILE A 493 -5.98 -26.80 -10.46
N ASN A 494 -6.32 -26.98 -11.73
CA ASN A 494 -6.54 -25.84 -12.63
C ASN A 494 -7.82 -25.11 -12.24
N ILE A 495 -7.71 -23.85 -11.81
CA ILE A 495 -8.85 -23.02 -11.39
C ILE A 495 -9.26 -22.01 -12.45
N GLY A 496 -8.43 -21.80 -13.48
CA GLY A 496 -8.74 -20.86 -14.55
C GLY A 496 -7.67 -20.82 -15.62
N THR A 497 -8.12 -20.74 -16.88
CA THR A 497 -7.27 -20.37 -18.01
C THR A 497 -7.75 -19.06 -18.60
N MET A 498 -6.86 -18.09 -18.70
CA MET A 498 -7.10 -16.81 -19.34
C MET A 498 -6.48 -16.79 -20.74
N LEU A 499 -7.30 -16.46 -21.74
CA LEU A 499 -6.87 -16.27 -23.11
C LEU A 499 -6.66 -14.77 -23.41
N GLY A 500 -5.42 -14.46 -23.76
CA GLY A 500 -4.94 -13.29 -24.48
C GLY A 500 -5.77 -12.00 -24.56
N LEU A 501 -5.26 -10.97 -23.87
CA LEU A 501 -5.15 -9.59 -24.39
C LEU A 501 -3.94 -8.82 -23.84
N LEU A 502 -3.07 -9.48 -23.09
CA LEU A 502 -1.86 -8.86 -22.59
C LEU A 502 -0.81 -8.86 -23.69
N GLN A 503 -0.47 -7.68 -24.20
CA GLN A 503 0.86 -7.42 -24.75
C GLN A 503 1.89 -7.46 -23.61
N PHE A 504 1.95 -8.54 -22.84
CA PHE A 504 3.07 -8.75 -21.94
C PHE A 504 4.18 -9.41 -22.74
N ASP A 505 5.40 -8.89 -22.59
CA ASP A 505 6.57 -9.73 -22.79
C ASP A 505 6.43 -10.96 -21.86
N SER A 506 6.89 -12.12 -22.33
CA SER A 506 6.75 -13.39 -21.61
C SER A 506 7.40 -13.41 -20.21
N GLY A 507 8.21 -12.40 -19.85
CA GLY A 507 8.84 -12.25 -18.54
C GLY A 507 8.17 -11.22 -17.63
N PHE A 508 7.00 -11.54 -17.07
CA PHE A 508 6.38 -10.77 -15.99
C PHE A 508 6.74 -11.36 -14.62
N ILE A 509 6.66 -10.51 -13.59
CA ILE A 509 6.67 -10.92 -12.18
C ILE A 509 5.25 -10.77 -11.64
N CYS A 510 4.82 -11.64 -10.74
CA CYS A 510 3.56 -11.43 -10.03
C CYS A 510 3.70 -11.59 -8.53
N LEU A 511 2.87 -10.87 -7.79
CA LEU A 511 2.74 -10.99 -6.34
C LEU A 511 1.28 -10.81 -5.94
N CYS A 512 0.95 -11.26 -4.74
CA CYS A 512 -0.35 -11.00 -4.15
C CYS A 512 -0.31 -9.69 -3.37
N ALA A 513 -1.30 -8.82 -3.58
CA ALA A 513 -1.44 -7.59 -2.82
C ALA A 513 -2.92 -7.29 -2.52
N ARG A 514 -3.16 -6.62 -1.39
CA ARG A 514 -4.45 -6.01 -1.11
C ARG A 514 -4.56 -4.72 -1.91
N VAL A 515 -5.49 -4.70 -2.86
CA VAL A 515 -5.75 -3.57 -3.74
C VAL A 515 -7.18 -3.06 -3.54
N TYR A 516 -7.48 -1.88 -4.09
CA TYR A 516 -8.74 -1.17 -3.82
C TYR A 516 -9.43 -0.90 -5.16
N PRO A 517 -10.21 -1.87 -5.68
CA PRO A 517 -10.96 -1.77 -6.93
C PRO A 517 -11.68 -0.43 -7.16
N SER A 518 -12.24 0.17 -6.12
CA SER A 518 -12.91 1.48 -6.19
C SER A 518 -12.01 2.63 -6.63
N CYS A 519 -10.69 2.47 -6.52
CA CYS A 519 -9.69 3.46 -6.91
C CYS A 519 -8.96 3.07 -8.21
N LEU A 520 -9.13 1.85 -8.70
CA LEU A 520 -8.46 1.37 -9.91
C LEU A 520 -9.33 1.60 -11.15
N GLU A 521 -8.68 1.59 -12.30
CA GLU A 521 -9.38 1.65 -13.58
C GLU A 521 -9.84 0.24 -13.98
N PRO A 522 -11.05 0.06 -14.54
CA PRO A 522 -11.48 -1.22 -15.06
C PRO A 522 -10.54 -1.72 -16.18
N GLY A 523 -10.06 -2.95 -16.05
CA GLY A 523 -9.28 -3.59 -17.12
C GLY A 523 -10.16 -4.07 -18.25
N GLN A 524 -9.61 -4.22 -19.45
CA GLN A 524 -10.30 -4.95 -20.52
C GLN A 524 -10.38 -6.44 -20.16
N SER A 525 -11.57 -7.03 -20.32
CA SER A 525 -11.80 -8.45 -20.02
C SER A 525 -10.91 -9.36 -20.87
N PHE A 526 -10.39 -10.43 -20.25
CA PHE A 526 -9.77 -11.53 -20.99
C PHE A 526 -10.82 -12.13 -21.93
N ILE A 527 -10.43 -12.44 -23.17
CA ILE A 527 -11.31 -13.18 -24.08
C ILE A 527 -11.26 -14.63 -23.61
N THR A 528 -12.38 -15.26 -23.31
CA THR A 528 -12.39 -16.68 -22.91
C THR A 528 -12.16 -17.60 -24.13
N GLU A 529 -11.77 -18.87 -23.92
CA GLU A 529 -11.66 -19.88 -25.01
C GLU A 529 -12.96 -19.99 -25.82
N GLU A 530 -14.10 -19.84 -25.16
CA GLU A 530 -15.41 -19.84 -25.81
C GLU A 530 -15.65 -18.59 -26.66
N ASP A 531 -15.24 -17.41 -26.18
CA ASP A 531 -15.43 -16.15 -26.91
C ASP A 531 -14.50 -16.00 -28.11
N ASP A 532 -13.26 -16.50 -28.01
CA ASP A 532 -12.32 -16.53 -29.14
C ASP A 532 -12.77 -17.56 -30.20
N ALA A 533 -13.23 -18.74 -29.77
CA ALA A 533 -13.79 -19.75 -30.67
C ALA A 533 -15.05 -19.23 -31.41
N ARG A 534 -15.90 -18.44 -30.75
CA ARG A 534 -17.07 -17.78 -31.39
C ARG A 534 -16.66 -16.73 -32.42
N ARG A 535 -15.57 -16.00 -32.21
CA ARG A 535 -15.06 -15.01 -33.19
C ARG A 535 -14.50 -15.67 -34.44
N TYR A 536 -13.83 -16.80 -34.31
CA TYR A 536 -13.30 -17.57 -35.45
C TYR A 536 -14.34 -18.46 -36.14
N GLY A 537 -15.52 -18.66 -35.54
CA GLY A 537 -16.61 -19.46 -36.10
C GLY A 537 -17.62 -18.71 -36.96
N GLN A 538 -17.54 -17.38 -37.08
CA GLN A 538 -18.39 -16.61 -37.99
C GLN A 538 -17.69 -16.43 -39.35
N PRO A 539 -18.32 -16.83 -40.48
CA PRO A 539 -17.79 -16.50 -41.79
C PRO A 539 -17.88 -14.98 -41.99
N ASP A 540 -16.76 -14.36 -42.33
CA ASP A 540 -16.66 -12.93 -42.67
C ASP A 540 -17.66 -12.59 -43.79
N HIS A 541 -18.77 -11.94 -43.44
CA HIS A 541 -19.52 -11.18 -44.41
C HIS A 541 -18.69 -9.93 -44.75
N ILE A 542 -17.90 -10.05 -45.81
CA ILE A 542 -17.29 -8.92 -46.52
C ILE A 542 -18.42 -7.95 -46.87
N THR A 543 -18.57 -6.90 -46.07
CA THR A 543 -19.34 -5.73 -46.44
C THR A 543 -18.38 -4.78 -47.14
N GLU A 544 -18.50 -4.70 -48.46
CA GLU A 544 -17.86 -3.68 -49.27
C GLU A 544 -18.21 -2.29 -48.69
N ARG A 545 -17.26 -1.68 -47.98
CA ARG A 545 -17.29 -0.24 -47.69
C ARG A 545 -16.71 0.48 -48.89
N THR A 546 -17.61 1.03 -49.70
CA THR A 546 -17.31 2.06 -50.70
C THR A 546 -16.73 3.29 -50.00
N TRP A 547 -15.55 3.74 -50.44
CA TRP A 547 -14.95 5.01 -50.03
C TRP A 547 -15.53 6.14 -50.90
N PRO A 548 -15.99 7.27 -50.33
CA PRO A 548 -16.33 8.43 -51.13
C PRO A 548 -15.05 9.18 -51.53
N LEU A 549 -14.77 9.20 -52.83
CA LEU A 549 -13.85 10.12 -53.48
C LEU A 549 -14.56 11.46 -53.68
N ASP A 550 -14.12 12.52 -52.99
CA ASP A 550 -14.30 13.90 -53.45
C ASP A 550 -13.35 14.85 -52.70
N GLY A 551 -12.42 15.46 -53.44
CA GLY A 551 -11.49 16.49 -52.96
C GLY A 551 -10.35 16.74 -53.96
N PRO A 552 -10.14 17.98 -54.45
CA PRO A 552 -9.46 18.22 -55.72
C PRO A 552 -7.93 18.22 -55.63
N TRP A 553 -7.33 17.75 -56.72
CA TRP A 553 -5.91 17.66 -56.98
C TRP A 553 -5.28 19.05 -57.20
N VAL A 554 -4.25 19.38 -56.42
CA VAL A 554 -3.28 20.43 -56.77
C VAL A 554 -2.00 19.73 -57.21
N VAL A 555 -1.72 19.83 -58.51
CA VAL A 555 -0.54 19.29 -59.18
C VAL A 555 0.65 20.24 -58.94
N PHE A 556 1.71 19.74 -58.31
CA PHE A 556 3.05 20.28 -58.50
C PHE A 556 3.99 19.13 -58.89
N GLY A 557 4.26 19.03 -60.18
CA GLY A 557 5.36 18.23 -60.69
C GLY A 557 6.68 18.99 -60.56
N LYS A 558 7.74 18.29 -60.15
CA LYS A 558 9.07 18.40 -60.77
C LYS A 558 9.98 17.27 -60.32
N GLU A 559 10.24 16.39 -61.30
CA GLU A 559 11.52 15.79 -61.68
C GLU A 559 12.55 15.42 -60.61
N VAL A 560 12.80 14.10 -60.54
CA VAL A 560 14.01 13.46 -60.02
C VAL A 560 15.14 13.62 -61.03
N SER A 561 16.34 13.92 -60.56
CA SER A 561 17.60 13.57 -61.22
C SER A 561 18.72 13.42 -60.19
N ILE A 562 19.15 12.16 -60.04
CA ILE A 562 20.43 11.61 -59.51
C ILE A 562 20.85 12.00 -58.09
#